data_AF-X6M1M4-F1
#
_entry.id   AF-X6M1M4-F1
#
_cell.length_a   1.000
_cell.length_b   1.000
_cell.length_c   1.000
_cell.angle_alpha   90.00
_cell.angle_beta   90.00
_cell.angle_gamma   90.00
#
_symmetry.space_group_name_H-M   'P 1'
#
loop_
_entity.id
_entity.type
_entity.pdbx_description
1 polymer ?
#
loop_
_entity_poly.entity_id
_entity_poly.type
_entity_poly.pdbx_seq_one_letter_code
_entity_poly.pdbx_strand_id
1 'polypeptide(L)'
;FFFFFFKKKKKKEYSNSNVKKNILLPVKYEYYLQYPHAQMDVSREALIYVTGYLMIAAWFGKVHGHYLYHAWIEPSLIGQIFLRLYLIAEHNGCQFGELDMWKNTRSTKTWFFVRKLAWNMPYHLEHHAYPFVPFHQLPAVHEIIVNHLLKDEEQKQKDVVFYEKSQCKPNGKGGYLSMHLHYIRNFLGL
;
A
#
# COMPACT_ATOMS: atom_id res chain seq x y z
N PHE A 1 37.58 -1.14 9.65
CA PHE A 1 37.91 0.06 8.85
C PHE A 1 38.00 -0.32 7.37
N PHE A 2 36.88 -0.25 6.64
CA PHE A 2 36.87 -0.35 5.18
C PHE A 2 36.15 0.90 4.67
N PHE A 3 36.92 1.85 4.12
CA PHE A 3 36.40 3.07 3.50
C PHE A 3 35.85 2.73 2.11
N PHE A 4 34.52 2.73 1.95
CA PHE A 4 33.91 2.78 0.62
C PHE A 4 33.97 4.23 0.10
N PHE A 5 34.75 4.45 -0.96
CA PHE A 5 34.77 5.70 -1.72
C PHE A 5 33.43 5.89 -2.45
N PHE A 6 32.54 6.72 -1.92
CA PHE A 6 31.40 7.24 -2.69
C PHE A 6 31.90 8.25 -3.72
N LYS A 7 32.02 7.82 -4.98
CA LYS A 7 32.27 8.69 -6.13
C LYS A 7 31.05 9.59 -6.34
N LYS A 8 31.15 10.86 -5.93
CA LYS A 8 30.11 11.90 -6.08
C LYS A 8 29.79 12.09 -7.58
N LYS A 9 28.69 11.51 -8.10
CA LYS A 9 28.20 11.80 -9.46
C LYS A 9 27.65 13.22 -9.50
N LYS A 10 28.13 14.05 -10.44
CA LYS A 10 27.63 15.41 -10.68
C LYS A 10 26.13 15.38 -11.02
N LYS A 11 25.31 16.16 -10.33
CA LYS A 11 23.92 16.45 -10.75
C LYS A 11 23.96 17.19 -12.08
N LYS A 12 23.37 16.61 -13.14
CA LYS A 12 23.02 17.35 -14.35
C LYS A 12 21.67 18.02 -14.10
N GLU A 13 21.67 19.34 -14.18
CA GLU A 13 20.48 20.18 -14.12
C GLU A 13 19.75 20.04 -15.47
N TYR A 14 18.56 19.46 -15.46
CA TYR A 14 17.74 19.31 -16.66
C TYR A 14 16.80 20.51 -16.78
N SER A 15 17.11 21.41 -17.71
CA SER A 15 16.25 22.55 -18.09
C SER A 15 15.00 22.03 -18.82
N ASN A 16 13.83 22.48 -18.37
CA ASN A 16 12.54 21.90 -18.68
C ASN A 16 11.76 22.79 -19.67
N SER A 17 12.24 22.92 -20.91
CA SER A 17 11.66 23.90 -21.86
C SER A 17 10.94 23.31 -23.08
N ASN A 18 10.75 21.99 -23.22
CA ASN A 18 10.14 21.42 -24.44
C ASN A 18 9.29 20.15 -24.21
N VAL A 19 8.42 20.12 -23.20
CA VAL A 19 7.39 19.07 -23.09
C VAL A 19 6.11 19.53 -23.78
N LYS A 20 6.09 19.51 -25.11
CA LYS A 20 4.85 19.57 -25.90
C LYS A 20 4.47 18.19 -26.42
N LYS A 21 3.32 17.72 -25.92
CA LYS A 21 2.33 16.83 -26.55
C LYS A 21 2.88 15.63 -27.34
N ASN A 22 2.91 14.48 -26.66
CA ASN A 22 2.40 13.23 -27.21
C ASN A 22 1.72 12.45 -26.07
N ILE A 23 0.40 12.58 -26.07
CA ILE A 23 -0.56 11.92 -25.21
C ILE A 23 -0.80 10.50 -25.77
N LEU A 24 -0.91 9.52 -24.86
CA LEU A 24 -1.17 8.09 -25.07
C LEU A 24 0.04 7.21 -25.45
N LEU A 25 0.93 6.99 -24.49
CA LEU A 25 1.58 5.69 -24.35
C LEU A 25 0.90 4.97 -23.17
N PRO A 26 0.57 3.66 -23.27
CA PRO A 26 0.08 2.91 -22.12
C PRO A 26 1.11 3.06 -21.01
N VAL A 27 0.68 3.51 -19.84
CA VAL A 27 1.56 3.70 -18.68
C VAL A 27 2.21 2.35 -18.39
N LYS A 28 3.46 2.15 -18.83
CA LYS A 28 4.29 1.01 -18.43
C LYS A 28 4.63 1.27 -16.97
N TYR A 29 3.92 0.56 -16.08
CA TYR A 29 3.81 0.83 -14.66
C TYR A 29 5.15 0.94 -13.91
N GLU A 30 6.22 0.34 -14.40
CA GLU A 30 7.57 0.54 -13.85
C GLU A 30 8.41 1.48 -14.72
N TYR A 31 8.20 2.80 -14.60
CA TYR A 31 9.03 3.83 -15.24
C TYR A 31 10.53 3.59 -15.04
N TYR A 32 10.91 3.09 -13.86
CA TYR A 32 12.29 2.80 -13.47
C TYR A 32 12.88 1.52 -14.09
N LEU A 33 12.06 0.56 -14.55
CA LEU A 33 12.54 -0.67 -15.20
C LEU A 33 12.60 -0.56 -16.73
N GLN A 34 12.35 0.61 -17.30
CA GLN A 34 12.36 0.81 -18.75
C GLN A 34 13.78 0.76 -19.35
N TYR A 35 14.81 0.96 -18.54
CA TYR A 35 16.20 0.98 -19.00
C TYR A 35 16.92 -0.37 -18.75
N PRO A 36 17.63 -0.94 -19.75
CA PRO A 36 18.32 -2.23 -19.59
C PRO A 36 19.31 -2.29 -18.42
N HIS A 37 20.00 -1.18 -18.14
CA HIS A 37 20.93 -1.12 -17.01
C HIS A 37 20.20 -1.23 -15.66
N ALA A 38 19.01 -0.64 -15.52
CA ALA A 38 18.21 -0.72 -14.29
C ALA A 38 17.70 -2.15 -14.06
N GLN A 39 17.29 -2.86 -15.12
CA GLN A 39 16.89 -4.27 -15.04
C GLN A 39 18.03 -5.17 -14.56
N MET A 40 19.25 -4.94 -15.08
CA MET A 40 20.44 -5.67 -14.67
C MET A 40 20.81 -5.40 -13.21
N ASP A 41 20.74 -4.14 -12.77
CA ASP A 41 21.03 -3.75 -11.40
C ASP A 41 20.05 -4.43 -10.41
N VAL A 42 18.75 -4.37 -10.70
CA VAL A 42 17.69 -5.02 -9.89
C VAL A 42 17.86 -6.53 -9.88
N SER A 43 18.17 -7.16 -11.02
CA SER A 43 18.37 -8.61 -11.09
C SER A 43 19.60 -9.05 -10.28
N ARG A 44 20.69 -8.30 -10.35
CA ARG A 44 21.90 -8.57 -9.56
C ARG A 44 21.64 -8.40 -8.07
N GLU A 45 20.96 -7.33 -7.68
CA GLU A 45 20.57 -7.08 -6.30
C GLU A 45 19.66 -8.20 -5.76
N ALA A 46 18.64 -8.59 -6.53
CA ALA A 46 17.77 -9.72 -6.19
C ALA A 46 18.56 -11.02 -6.01
N LEU A 47 19.51 -11.32 -6.90
CA LEU A 47 20.36 -12.50 -6.78
C LEU A 47 21.23 -12.46 -5.51
N ILE A 48 21.84 -11.32 -5.20
CA ILE A 48 22.63 -11.14 -3.97
C ILE A 48 21.76 -11.39 -2.73
N TYR A 49 20.55 -10.83 -2.67
CA TYR A 49 19.63 -11.07 -1.56
C TYR A 49 19.23 -12.54 -1.45
N VAL A 50 18.82 -13.17 -2.56
CA VAL A 50 18.39 -14.58 -2.57
C VAL A 50 19.55 -15.48 -2.13
N THR A 51 20.75 -15.30 -2.67
CA THR A 51 21.93 -16.07 -2.24
C THR A 51 22.23 -15.85 -0.77
N GLY A 52 22.18 -14.61 -0.28
CA GLY A 52 22.37 -14.29 1.14
C GLY A 52 21.33 -14.99 2.04
N TYR A 53 20.05 -14.94 1.68
CA TYR A 53 18.99 -15.63 2.42
C TYR A 53 19.17 -17.14 2.43
N LEU A 54 19.54 -17.76 1.30
CA LEU A 54 19.81 -19.19 1.23
C LEU A 54 20.99 -19.60 2.11
N MET A 55 22.06 -18.80 2.13
CA MET A 55 23.21 -19.04 3.00
C MET A 55 22.84 -18.95 4.48
N ILE A 56 22.09 -17.91 4.88
CA ILE A 56 21.61 -17.75 6.25
C ILE A 56 20.70 -18.93 6.62
N ALA A 57 19.74 -19.30 5.76
CA ALA A 57 18.84 -20.42 6.00
C ALA A 57 19.61 -21.75 6.16
N ALA A 58 20.63 -22.00 5.32
CA ALA A 58 21.47 -23.19 5.42
C ALA A 58 22.31 -23.23 6.70
N TRP A 59 22.84 -22.07 7.14
CA TRP A 59 23.59 -21.94 8.39
C TRP A 59 22.67 -22.12 9.61
N PHE A 60 21.54 -21.41 9.64
CA PHE A 60 20.64 -21.34 10.79
C PHE A 60 19.77 -22.60 10.93
N GLY A 61 19.40 -23.23 9.81
CA GLY A 61 18.50 -24.37 9.77
C GLY A 61 19.01 -25.60 10.53
N LYS A 62 20.31 -25.82 10.61
CA LYS A 62 20.89 -27.00 11.29
C LYS A 62 20.85 -26.93 12.82
N VAL A 63 20.92 -25.73 13.41
CA VAL A 63 21.07 -25.56 14.87
C VAL A 63 19.86 -24.86 15.49
N HIS A 64 19.22 -23.95 14.74
CA HIS A 64 18.18 -23.06 15.25
C HIS A 64 16.91 -23.09 14.39
N GLY A 65 16.74 -24.09 13.53
CA GLY A 65 15.61 -24.17 12.59
C GLY A 65 14.23 -24.10 13.27
N HIS A 66 14.08 -24.63 14.48
CA HIS A 66 12.82 -24.55 15.23
C HIS A 66 12.48 -23.12 15.65
N TYR A 67 13.46 -22.27 15.99
CA TYR A 67 13.22 -20.85 16.28
C TYR A 67 12.74 -20.11 15.04
N LEU A 68 13.33 -20.39 13.87
CA LEU A 68 12.88 -19.81 12.60
C LEU A 68 11.41 -20.18 12.32
N TYR A 69 11.04 -21.43 12.58
CA TYR A 69 9.68 -21.89 12.37
C TYR A 69 8.68 -21.20 13.32
N HIS A 70 8.90 -21.28 14.63
CA HIS A 70 7.93 -20.80 15.62
C HIS A 70 7.95 -19.28 15.82
N ALA A 71 9.10 -18.62 15.68
CA ALA A 71 9.18 -17.17 15.87
C ALA A 71 8.91 -16.38 14.58
N TRP A 72 9.04 -16.99 13.40
CA TRP A 72 8.88 -16.27 12.13
C TRP A 72 7.85 -16.91 11.20
N ILE A 73 8.01 -18.17 10.78
CA ILE A 73 7.14 -18.76 9.75
C ILE A 73 5.69 -18.89 10.24
N GLU A 74 5.47 -19.51 11.38
CA GLU A 74 4.13 -19.73 11.93
C GLU A 74 3.39 -18.39 12.20
N PRO A 75 3.96 -17.41 12.91
CA PRO A 75 3.36 -16.09 13.06
C PRO A 75 3.11 -15.37 11.73
N SER A 76 4.01 -15.53 10.75
CA SER A 76 3.87 -14.89 9.45
C SER A 76 2.73 -15.49 8.65
N LEU A 77 2.57 -16.82 8.65
CA LEU A 77 1.45 -17.48 7.96
C LEU A 77 0.11 -17.03 8.52
N ILE A 78 0.01 -16.97 9.85
CA ILE A 78 -1.19 -16.47 10.54
C ILE A 78 -1.41 -14.99 10.18
N GLY A 79 -0.36 -14.16 10.30
CA GLY A 79 -0.41 -12.73 10.00
C GLY A 79 -0.82 -12.44 8.55
N GLN A 80 -0.36 -13.24 7.59
CA GLN A 80 -0.71 -13.11 6.17
C GLN A 80 -2.20 -13.29 5.94
N ILE A 81 -2.87 -14.20 6.65
CA ILE A 81 -4.33 -14.39 6.53
C ILE A 81 -5.05 -13.10 6.93
N PHE A 82 -4.71 -12.52 8.08
CA PHE A 82 -5.30 -11.26 8.51
C PHE A 82 -4.96 -10.13 7.54
N LEU A 83 -3.70 -9.99 7.15
CA LEU A 83 -3.26 -8.96 6.20
C LEU A 83 -4.01 -9.05 4.86
N ARG A 84 -4.27 -10.26 4.36
CA ARG A 84 -5.05 -10.46 3.13
C ARG A 84 -6.48 -9.96 3.28
N LEU A 85 -7.10 -10.20 4.44
CA LEU A 85 -8.43 -9.65 4.71
C LEU A 85 -8.40 -8.12 4.72
N TYR A 86 -7.39 -7.48 5.34
CA TYR A 86 -7.23 -6.03 5.28
C TYR A 86 -7.10 -5.53 3.84
N LEU A 87 -6.16 -6.07 3.07
CA LEU A 87 -5.89 -5.64 1.69
C LEU A 87 -7.10 -5.81 0.77
N ILE A 88 -7.85 -6.92 0.90
CA ILE A 88 -9.09 -7.11 0.14
C ILE A 88 -10.11 -6.03 0.53
N ALA A 89 -10.25 -5.75 1.82
CA ALA A 89 -11.17 -4.74 2.30
C ALA A 89 -10.71 -3.30 2.03
N GLU A 90 -9.48 -3.03 1.59
CA GLU A 90 -8.96 -1.67 1.35
C GLU A 90 -8.68 -1.35 -0.11
N HIS A 91 -8.44 -2.37 -0.95
CA HIS A 91 -8.10 -2.19 -2.37
C HIS A 91 -9.03 -2.93 -3.32
N ASN A 92 -9.67 -4.04 -2.91
CA ASN A 92 -10.46 -4.81 -3.86
C ASN A 92 -11.69 -4.01 -4.33
N GLY A 93 -12.01 -4.06 -5.62
CA GLY A 93 -13.11 -3.25 -6.18
C GLY A 93 -12.85 -1.74 -6.25
N CYS A 94 -11.61 -1.31 -6.04
CA CYS A 94 -11.10 0.01 -6.41
C CYS A 94 -10.51 -0.03 -7.84
N GLN A 95 -10.17 1.13 -8.41
CA GLN A 95 -9.60 1.20 -9.76
C GLN A 95 -8.16 0.65 -9.77
N PHE A 96 -7.94 -0.39 -10.58
CA PHE A 96 -6.64 -1.02 -10.71
C PHE A 96 -5.72 -0.20 -11.63
N GLY A 97 -4.45 -0.06 -11.24
CA GLY A 97 -3.43 0.63 -12.06
C GLY A 97 -3.54 2.15 -12.08
N GLU A 98 -4.39 2.75 -11.26
CA GLU A 98 -4.50 4.20 -11.20
C GLU A 98 -3.42 4.80 -10.28
N LEU A 99 -2.77 5.88 -10.73
CA LEU A 99 -1.79 6.64 -9.95
C LEU A 99 -2.47 7.55 -8.92
N ASP A 100 -3.76 7.83 -9.13
CA ASP A 100 -4.62 8.48 -8.17
C ASP A 100 -4.97 7.55 -7.00
N MET A 101 -4.31 7.77 -5.86
CA MET A 101 -4.51 7.00 -4.63
C MET A 101 -5.96 7.06 -4.13
N TRP A 102 -6.70 8.13 -4.47
CA TRP A 102 -8.10 8.35 -4.10
C TRP A 102 -9.07 7.37 -4.76
N LYS A 103 -8.66 6.77 -5.89
CA LYS A 103 -9.48 5.82 -6.64
C LYS A 103 -8.99 4.39 -6.54
N ASN A 104 -7.72 4.21 -6.17
CA ASN A 104 -7.07 2.91 -6.04
C ASN A 104 -7.19 2.34 -4.60
N THR A 105 -7.48 3.19 -3.63
CA THR A 105 -7.53 2.81 -2.21
C THR A 105 -8.75 3.42 -1.51
N ARG A 106 -9.20 2.80 -0.42
CA ARG A 106 -10.25 3.37 0.45
C ARG A 106 -9.88 3.23 1.92
N SER A 107 -10.41 4.15 2.73
CA SER A 107 -10.50 3.93 4.17
C SER A 107 -11.69 3.01 4.47
N THR A 108 -11.60 2.23 5.53
CA THR A 108 -12.67 1.29 5.92
C THR A 108 -13.06 1.55 7.37
N LYS A 109 -14.35 1.82 7.62
CA LYS A 109 -14.83 2.01 9.00
C LYS A 109 -14.66 0.73 9.79
N THR A 110 -14.16 0.81 11.01
CA THR A 110 -14.05 -0.38 11.86
C THR A 110 -14.10 -0.02 13.33
N TRP A 111 -14.17 -1.05 14.15
CA TRP A 111 -14.29 -0.95 15.59
C TRP A 111 -12.99 -0.41 16.18
N PHE A 112 -13.10 0.30 17.31
CA PHE A 112 -11.95 0.92 17.96
C PHE A 112 -10.81 -0.07 18.25
N PHE A 113 -11.12 -1.30 18.66
CA PHE A 113 -10.11 -2.33 18.93
C PHE A 113 -9.32 -2.73 17.67
N VAL A 114 -10.02 -2.90 16.54
CA VAL A 114 -9.39 -3.23 15.26
C VAL A 114 -8.51 -2.07 14.79
N ARG A 115 -9.01 -0.83 14.88
CA ARG A 115 -8.20 0.36 14.57
C ARG A 115 -6.94 0.42 15.44
N LYS A 116 -7.06 0.18 16.74
CA LYS A 116 -5.92 0.23 17.67
C LYS A 116 -4.88 -0.85 17.36
N LEU A 117 -5.34 -2.09 17.10
CA LEU A 117 -4.47 -3.21 16.74
C LEU A 117 -3.72 -2.94 15.43
N ALA A 118 -4.41 -2.36 14.45
CA ALA A 118 -3.85 -2.01 13.16
C ALA A 118 -3.17 -0.63 13.13
N TRP A 119 -2.89 0.00 14.27
CA TRP A 119 -2.33 1.36 14.35
C TRP A 119 -3.02 2.36 13.40
N ASN A 120 -4.34 2.45 13.42
CA ASN A 120 -5.13 3.33 12.56
C ASN A 120 -4.93 3.12 11.04
N MET A 121 -4.29 2.04 10.58
CA MET A 121 -4.20 1.69 9.17
C MET A 121 -5.55 1.60 8.43
N PRO A 122 -6.70 1.30 9.07
CA PRO A 122 -8.00 1.40 8.39
C PRO A 122 -8.29 2.78 7.77
N TYR A 123 -7.58 3.84 8.18
CA TYR A 123 -7.44 5.09 7.44
C TYR A 123 -6.44 4.94 6.28
N HIS A 124 -6.70 3.96 5.42
CA HIS A 124 -5.72 3.47 4.45
C HIS A 124 -5.54 4.41 3.27
N LEU A 125 -6.64 5.03 2.81
CA LEU A 125 -6.58 6.07 1.81
C LEU A 125 -5.78 7.28 2.29
N GLU A 126 -5.94 7.68 3.55
CA GLU A 126 -5.16 8.77 4.14
C GLU A 126 -3.67 8.42 4.18
N HIS A 127 -3.34 7.17 4.53
CA HIS A 127 -1.96 6.68 4.49
C HIS A 127 -1.39 6.72 3.06
N HIS A 128 -2.12 6.25 2.06
CA HIS A 128 -1.64 6.27 0.68
C HIS A 128 -1.53 7.70 0.11
N ALA A 129 -2.47 8.59 0.44
CA ALA A 129 -2.45 9.98 0.03
C ALA A 129 -1.33 10.78 0.74
N TYR A 130 -1.04 10.45 2.00
CA TYR A 130 -0.08 11.15 2.85
C TYR A 130 0.82 10.17 3.63
N PRO A 131 1.70 9.41 2.94
CA PRO A 131 2.46 8.30 3.55
C PRO A 131 3.48 8.73 4.61
N PHE A 132 3.82 10.01 4.65
CA PHE A 132 4.74 10.58 5.63
C PHE A 132 4.07 10.94 6.96
N VAL A 133 2.73 10.90 7.03
CA VAL A 133 1.99 11.17 8.26
C VAL A 133 2.11 9.97 9.19
N PRO A 134 2.48 10.17 10.47
CA PRO A 134 2.57 9.07 11.40
C PRO A 134 1.17 8.51 11.70
N PHE A 135 1.08 7.18 11.85
CA PHE A 135 -0.17 6.43 12.01
C PHE A 135 -1.15 6.98 13.08
N HIS A 136 -0.64 7.48 14.19
CA HIS A 136 -1.47 8.05 15.26
C HIS A 136 -2.18 9.36 14.85
N GLN A 137 -1.73 10.05 13.80
CA GLN A 137 -2.31 11.27 13.26
C GLN A 137 -3.26 11.04 12.09
N LEU A 138 -3.34 9.81 11.54
CA LEU A 138 -4.26 9.49 10.45
C LEU A 138 -5.74 9.86 10.75
N PRO A 139 -6.27 9.69 11.97
CA PRO A 139 -7.63 10.16 12.28
C PRO A 139 -7.77 11.68 12.13
N ALA A 140 -6.76 12.47 12.51
CA ALA A 140 -6.80 13.92 12.35
C ALA A 140 -6.74 14.32 10.87
N VAL A 141 -5.94 13.61 10.08
CA VAL A 141 -5.88 13.79 8.62
C VAL A 141 -7.22 13.45 7.96
N HIS A 142 -7.87 12.36 8.39
CA HIS A 142 -9.21 12.00 7.93
C HIS A 142 -10.20 13.16 8.15
N GLU A 143 -10.24 13.73 9.36
CA GLU A 143 -11.11 14.88 9.66
C GLU A 143 -10.81 16.09 8.76
N ILE A 144 -9.53 16.42 8.55
CA ILE A 144 -9.14 17.53 7.67
C ILE A 144 -9.65 17.29 6.24
N ILE A 145 -9.41 16.10 5.71
CA ILE A 145 -9.79 15.72 4.35
C ILE A 145 -11.31 15.74 4.18
N VAL A 146 -12.03 15.10 5.10
CA VAL A 146 -13.49 15.05 5.11
C VAL A 146 -14.06 16.46 5.16
N ASN A 147 -13.48 17.35 5.97
CA ASN A 147 -13.93 18.75 6.05
C ASN A 147 -13.57 19.59 4.81
N HIS A 148 -12.47 19.31 4.10
CA HIS A 148 -12.04 20.08 2.92
C HIS A 148 -12.67 19.60 1.61
N LEU A 149 -13.05 18.32 1.50
CA LEU A 149 -13.63 17.75 0.29
C LEU A 149 -15.12 18.04 0.13
N LEU A 150 -15.78 18.56 1.16
CA LEU A 150 -17.21 18.85 1.20
C LEU A 150 -17.38 20.37 1.24
N LYS A 151 -17.86 20.94 0.12
CA LYS A 151 -17.97 22.39 -0.05
C LYS A 151 -19.36 22.93 0.29
N ASP A 152 -20.37 22.08 0.39
CA ASP A 152 -21.78 22.50 0.57
C ASP A 152 -22.34 22.03 1.92
N GLU A 153 -23.00 22.94 2.66
CA GLU A 153 -23.61 22.66 3.99
C GLU A 153 -24.76 21.64 3.95
N GLU A 154 -25.25 21.29 2.76
CA GLU A 154 -26.37 20.37 2.54
C GLU A 154 -25.97 18.88 2.71
N GLN A 155 -24.66 18.56 2.69
CA GLN A 155 -24.13 17.20 2.77
C GLN A 155 -23.74 16.77 4.21
N LYS A 156 -24.58 17.07 5.20
CA LYS A 156 -24.32 16.90 6.65
C LYS A 156 -24.01 15.48 7.16
N GLN A 157 -23.80 14.48 6.29
CA GLN A 157 -23.17 13.22 6.66
C GLN A 157 -21.78 13.07 6.03
N LYS A 158 -20.86 13.89 6.53
CA LYS A 158 -19.54 14.15 5.93
C LYS A 158 -18.76 12.89 5.56
N ASP A 159 -18.69 11.93 6.47
CA ASP A 159 -18.03 10.65 6.24
C ASP A 159 -18.61 9.88 5.05
N VAL A 160 -19.94 9.86 4.92
CA VAL A 160 -20.62 9.02 3.92
C VAL A 160 -20.27 9.47 2.51
N VAL A 161 -20.27 10.78 2.30
CA VAL A 161 -19.93 11.38 1.01
C VAL A 161 -18.46 11.14 0.68
N PHE A 162 -17.56 11.19 1.67
CA PHE A 162 -16.15 10.84 1.48
C PHE A 162 -16.00 9.40 0.98
N TYR A 163 -16.61 8.42 1.68
CA TYR A 163 -16.53 7.02 1.28
C TYR A 163 -17.06 6.80 -0.14
N GLU A 164 -18.16 7.45 -0.50
CA GLU A 164 -18.72 7.38 -1.84
C GLU A 164 -17.80 7.97 -2.92
N LYS A 165 -17.10 9.07 -2.61
CA LYS A 165 -16.18 9.75 -3.52
C LYS A 165 -14.93 8.94 -3.87
N SER A 166 -14.52 7.98 -3.03
CA SER A 166 -13.40 7.06 -3.31
C SER A 166 -13.60 6.19 -4.57
N GLN A 167 -14.83 6.10 -5.08
CA GLN A 167 -15.21 5.29 -6.25
C GLN A 167 -15.02 3.78 -6.10
N CYS A 168 -14.46 3.30 -4.98
CA CYS A 168 -14.36 1.90 -4.64
C CYS A 168 -15.75 1.30 -4.39
N LYS A 169 -16.00 0.10 -4.92
CA LYS A 169 -17.23 -0.65 -4.69
C LYS A 169 -16.93 -2.00 -4.03
N PRO A 170 -17.40 -2.25 -2.80
CA PRO A 170 -18.12 -1.33 -1.90
C PRO A 170 -17.25 -0.19 -1.36
N ASN A 171 -17.90 0.86 -0.84
CA ASN A 171 -17.27 2.11 -0.42
C ASN A 171 -16.58 2.07 0.97
N GLY A 172 -16.60 0.95 1.69
CA GLY A 172 -15.94 0.81 3.01
C GLY A 172 -16.74 1.33 4.22
N LYS A 173 -17.88 2.00 4.03
CA LYS A 173 -18.71 2.54 5.14
C LYS A 173 -19.23 1.46 6.09
N GLY A 174 -19.58 0.28 5.55
CA GLY A 174 -20.08 -0.86 6.32
C GLY A 174 -19.00 -1.60 7.11
N GLY A 175 -17.74 -1.24 6.92
CA GLY A 175 -16.58 -1.84 7.56
C GLY A 175 -16.20 -3.23 7.09
N TYR A 176 -15.13 -3.80 7.66
CA TYR A 176 -14.52 -5.05 7.19
C TYR A 176 -15.52 -6.20 7.08
N LEU A 177 -16.37 -6.40 8.10
CA LEU A 177 -17.34 -7.50 8.07
C LEU A 177 -18.32 -7.36 6.91
N SER A 178 -18.85 -6.15 6.68
CA SER A 178 -19.74 -5.88 5.53
C SER A 178 -19.02 -6.10 4.21
N MET A 179 -17.75 -5.70 4.10
CA MET A 179 -16.93 -5.90 2.91
C MET A 179 -16.74 -7.37 2.60
N HIS A 180 -16.31 -8.16 3.59
CA HIS A 180 -16.07 -9.58 3.41
C HIS A 180 -17.35 -10.34 3.10
N LEU A 181 -18.44 -10.04 3.80
CA LEU A 181 -19.75 -10.62 3.49
C LEU A 181 -20.20 -10.27 2.08
N HIS A 182 -20.00 -9.03 1.62
CA HIS A 182 -20.32 -8.65 0.24
C HIS A 182 -19.53 -9.49 -0.77
N TYR A 183 -18.21 -9.65 -0.58
CA TYR A 183 -17.41 -10.46 -1.50
C TYR A 183 -17.74 -11.95 -1.45
N ILE A 184 -17.98 -12.51 -0.26
CA ILE A 184 -18.40 -13.90 -0.09
C ILE A 184 -19.76 -14.13 -0.78
N ARG A 185 -20.72 -13.23 -0.59
CA ARG A 185 -22.04 -13.30 -1.23
C ARG A 185 -21.93 -13.23 -2.75
N ASN A 186 -21.17 -12.27 -3.28
CA ASN A 186 -20.93 -12.17 -4.71
C ASN A 186 -20.23 -13.43 -5.27
N PHE A 187 -19.27 -13.98 -4.54
CA PHE A 187 -18.57 -15.20 -4.92
C PHE A 187 -19.49 -16.43 -4.95
N LEU A 188 -20.43 -16.50 -4.00
CA LEU A 188 -21.42 -17.58 -3.89
C LEU A 188 -22.68 -17.36 -4.75
N GLY A 189 -22.85 -16.18 -5.36
CA GLY A 189 -24.04 -15.82 -6.15
C GLY A 189 -25.31 -15.52 -5.32
N LEU A 190 -25.15 -14.98 -4.10
CA LEU A 190 -26.22 -14.67 -3.12
C LEU A 190 -26.47 -13.15 -2.93
#